data_AF-A0AA97KF15-F1
#
_entry.id   AF-A0AA97KF15-F1
#
_cell.length_a   1.000
_cell.length_b   1.000
_cell.length_c   1.000
_cell.angle_alpha   90.00
_cell.angle_beta   90.00
_cell.angle_gamma   90.00
#
_symmetry.space_group_name_H-M   'P 1'
#
loop_
_entity.id
_entity.type
_entity.pdbx_description
1 polymer ?
#
loop_
_entity_poly.entity_id
_entity_poly.type
_entity_poly.pdbx_seq_one_letter_code
_entity_poly.pdbx_strand_id
1 'polypeptide(L)'
;MIRFRRKTYLATAVCLVGFVCMLMISYLRMQKYSFLPKTVVHKNKGFCRGEIVNNSISALSDNKTLIITPYFDNRVKKLVRVIGIVPHEEIKEVYCLFCCPTGNDVHISKALIDVHEDRFGFPYAVADLLCMEPTDCDPPYVSFHWFPQGNLDMLPRFEIQNRGLTNSLVDFTMCISTMFGNYSNVLQFIQSMEMYKLLGVQRVVIYKNSCSQLMEKVLEFYMAEGTVEIVSWPITAYLNVSTEWFFSNDGIQIGYYGQIAALNDCIYRNMYRSRYVLLNDIDEIILPIQYPDWKTMMQDLQDQNPEIGIFLFENHVFPNTVFTSADIPSWNTVPGVNILQHVLREPDRKEVINPQKMIVNPRKVVQTSVHSVLQAFGESLDVSMDVAIAYHCRTPFQPDLPRESLIRDITLWRYNSSLVGRVNQVLQKIPLLTEKR
;
A
#
# COMPACT_ATOMS: atom_id res chain seq x y z
N MET A 1 54.05 -14.64 20.55
CA MET A 1 53.74 -13.25 20.12
C MET A 1 53.26 -13.11 18.66
N ILE A 2 53.55 -14.04 17.74
CA ILE A 2 53.21 -13.91 16.30
C ILE A 2 51.74 -14.27 15.97
N ARG A 3 51.10 -15.17 16.75
CA ARG A 3 49.72 -15.62 16.52
C ARG A 3 48.63 -14.58 16.85
N PHE A 4 48.92 -13.64 17.76
CA PHE A 4 47.99 -12.60 18.20
C PHE A 4 47.88 -11.44 17.20
N ARG A 5 49.00 -11.10 16.52
CA ARG A 5 49.04 -10.08 15.47
C ARG A 5 48.23 -10.47 14.23
N ARG A 6 48.24 -11.75 13.82
CA ARG A 6 47.52 -12.20 12.61
C ARG A 6 45.99 -12.11 12.74
N LYS A 7 45.45 -12.32 13.95
CA LYS A 7 44.01 -12.16 14.22
C LYS A 7 43.56 -10.69 14.24
N THR A 8 44.41 -9.79 14.72
CA THR A 8 44.13 -8.34 14.73
C THR A 8 44.11 -7.77 13.33
N TYR A 9 45.07 -8.15 12.46
CA TYR A 9 45.05 -7.71 11.05
C TYR A 9 43.86 -8.24 10.25
N LEU A 10 43.40 -9.46 10.52
CA LEU A 10 42.22 -10.04 9.88
C LEU A 10 40.93 -9.32 10.34
N ALA A 11 40.80 -9.04 11.64
CA ALA A 11 39.67 -8.29 12.18
C ALA A 11 39.61 -6.87 11.61
N THR A 12 40.74 -6.16 11.55
CA THR A 12 40.79 -4.82 10.94
C THR A 12 40.47 -4.84 9.45
N ALA A 13 40.90 -5.86 8.71
CA ALA A 13 40.59 -5.99 7.29
C ALA A 13 39.10 -6.25 7.05
N VAL A 14 38.46 -7.10 7.86
CA VAL A 14 37.01 -7.36 7.78
C VAL A 14 36.21 -6.10 8.12
N CYS A 15 36.60 -5.35 9.16
CA CYS A 15 35.96 -4.06 9.49
C CYS A 15 36.12 -3.02 8.37
N LEU A 16 37.29 -2.94 7.73
CA LEU A 16 37.53 -2.04 6.60
C LEU A 16 36.68 -2.41 5.38
N VAL A 17 36.58 -3.70 5.05
CA VAL A 17 35.71 -4.18 3.96
C VAL A 17 34.24 -3.89 4.28
N GLY A 18 33.79 -4.15 5.51
CA GLY A 18 32.44 -3.81 5.95
C GLY A 18 32.15 -2.31 5.84
N PHE A 19 33.08 -1.46 6.26
CA PHE A 19 32.94 0.00 6.17
C PHE A 19 32.95 0.50 4.73
N VAL A 20 33.81 -0.03 3.87
CA VAL A 20 33.83 0.30 2.43
C VAL A 20 32.55 -0.16 1.75
N CYS A 21 32.03 -1.36 2.06
CA CYS A 21 30.74 -1.82 1.57
C CYS A 21 29.60 -0.91 2.03
N MET A 22 29.59 -0.50 3.30
CA MET A 22 28.59 0.45 3.82
C MET A 22 28.68 1.82 3.15
N LEU A 23 29.88 2.33 2.91
CA LEU A 23 30.10 3.57 2.17
C LEU A 23 29.70 3.44 0.70
N MET A 24 29.97 2.31 0.06
CA MET A 24 29.55 2.05 -1.32
C MET A 24 28.03 1.91 -1.43
N ILE A 25 27.37 1.23 -0.50
CA ILE A 25 25.92 1.12 -0.44
C ILE A 25 25.28 2.47 -0.16
N SER A 26 25.83 3.24 0.81
CA SER A 26 25.41 4.60 1.10
C SER A 26 25.60 5.52 -0.10
N TYR A 27 26.75 5.44 -0.78
CA TYR A 27 27.05 6.19 -1.99
C TYR A 27 26.12 5.82 -3.14
N LEU A 28 25.85 4.53 -3.38
CA LEU A 28 24.90 4.05 -4.39
C LEU A 28 23.47 4.47 -4.08
N ARG A 29 23.06 4.44 -2.80
CA ARG A 29 21.75 4.92 -2.34
C ARG A 29 21.63 6.43 -2.55
N MET A 30 22.66 7.20 -2.23
CA MET A 30 22.75 8.64 -2.52
C MET A 30 22.78 8.91 -4.02
N GLN A 31 23.41 8.05 -4.83
CA GLN A 31 23.42 8.14 -6.29
C GLN A 31 22.04 7.90 -6.89
N LYS A 32 21.26 6.95 -6.35
CA LYS A 32 19.86 6.69 -6.72
C LYS A 32 18.98 7.92 -6.44
N TYR A 33 19.29 8.70 -5.39
CA TYR A 33 18.63 9.98 -5.11
C TYR A 33 19.13 11.17 -5.95
N SER A 34 20.39 11.15 -6.41
CA SER A 34 21.03 12.31 -7.06
C SER A 34 20.99 12.32 -8.59
N PHE A 35 20.73 11.18 -9.25
CA PHE A 35 20.72 11.07 -10.71
C PHE A 35 19.31 11.02 -11.32
N LEU A 36 18.51 12.06 -11.11
CA LEU A 36 17.51 12.44 -12.11
C LEU A 36 18.25 13.19 -13.24
N PRO A 37 18.42 12.59 -14.43
CA PRO A 37 19.13 13.21 -15.55
C PRO A 37 18.47 14.55 -15.92
N LYS A 38 19.25 15.47 -16.50
CA LYS A 38 18.70 16.72 -17.05
C LYS A 38 17.79 16.38 -18.21
N THR A 39 16.49 16.36 -17.94
CA THR A 39 15.48 16.08 -18.95
C THR A 39 15.29 17.32 -19.82
N VAL A 40 15.36 17.13 -21.14
CA VAL A 40 15.15 18.22 -22.09
C VAL A 40 13.66 18.50 -22.14
N VAL A 41 13.27 19.71 -21.71
CA VAL A 41 11.90 20.19 -21.81
C VAL A 41 11.76 20.94 -23.13
N HIS A 42 10.97 20.41 -24.05
CA HIS A 42 10.65 21.09 -25.30
C HIS A 42 9.32 21.85 -25.16
N LYS A 43 9.28 23.08 -25.68
CA LYS A 43 8.11 23.96 -25.66
C LYS A 43 7.50 24.04 -27.05
N ASN A 44 6.25 23.60 -27.19
CA ASN A 44 5.47 23.66 -28.43
C ASN A 44 4.16 24.41 -28.21
N LYS A 45 3.58 25.01 -29.25
CA LYS A 45 2.21 25.53 -29.19
C LYS A 45 1.22 24.37 -29.25
N GLY A 46 0.23 24.35 -28.37
CA GLY A 46 -0.82 23.33 -28.33
C GLY A 46 -1.91 23.68 -27.32
N PHE A 47 -3.10 23.12 -27.53
CA PHE A 47 -4.30 23.45 -26.74
C PHE A 47 -4.74 22.35 -25.77
N CYS A 48 -4.13 21.16 -25.82
CA CYS A 48 -4.46 20.04 -24.91
C CYS A 48 -5.97 19.80 -24.77
N ARG A 49 -6.62 19.44 -25.88
CA ARG A 49 -8.07 19.30 -26.00
C ARG A 49 -8.59 17.87 -25.77
N GLY A 50 -7.71 16.92 -25.49
CA GLY A 50 -8.14 15.54 -25.22
C GLY A 50 -9.06 15.40 -24.01
N GLU A 51 -9.75 14.27 -23.93
CA GLU A 51 -10.69 13.99 -22.85
C GLU A 51 -9.97 13.84 -21.50
N ILE A 52 -10.66 14.22 -20.43
CA ILE A 52 -10.17 14.02 -19.07
C ILE A 52 -10.44 12.56 -18.70
N VAL A 53 -9.39 11.87 -18.28
CA VAL A 53 -9.46 10.48 -17.85
C VAL A 53 -9.91 10.43 -16.39
N ASN A 54 -11.04 9.77 -16.14
CA ASN A 54 -11.60 9.56 -14.80
C ASN A 54 -11.42 8.11 -14.29
N ASN A 55 -10.77 7.26 -15.08
CA ASN A 55 -10.52 5.86 -14.71
C ASN A 55 -9.29 5.75 -13.81
N SER A 56 -9.32 4.81 -12.87
CA SER A 56 -8.19 4.49 -11.97
C SER A 56 -7.05 3.74 -12.65
N ILE A 57 -7.31 3.09 -13.79
CA ILE A 57 -6.33 2.41 -14.63
C ILE A 57 -6.64 2.79 -16.07
N SER A 58 -5.62 3.18 -16.83
CA SER A 58 -5.74 3.45 -18.26
C SER A 58 -4.55 2.92 -19.03
N ALA A 59 -4.81 2.14 -20.07
CA ALA A 59 -3.77 1.71 -21.00
C ALA A 59 -3.34 2.86 -21.91
N LEU A 60 -2.04 2.96 -22.16
CA LEU A 60 -1.50 3.84 -23.19
C LEU A 60 -1.65 3.24 -24.59
N SER A 61 -1.24 4.04 -25.58
CA SER A 61 -0.92 3.69 -26.98
C SER A 61 -0.65 2.24 -27.32
N ASP A 62 0.27 1.70 -26.53
CA ASP A 62 0.92 0.42 -26.77
C ASP A 62 0.15 -0.77 -26.22
N ASN A 63 -0.97 -0.53 -25.51
CA ASN A 63 -1.74 -1.53 -24.75
C ASN A 63 -0.89 -2.37 -23.78
N LYS A 64 0.28 -1.85 -23.38
CA LYS A 64 1.22 -2.54 -22.47
C LYS A 64 1.52 -1.69 -21.25
N THR A 65 1.68 -0.38 -21.42
CA THR A 65 1.92 0.52 -20.30
C THR A 65 0.59 0.98 -19.72
N LEU A 66 0.37 0.69 -18.44
CA LEU A 66 -0.82 1.14 -17.72
C LEU A 66 -0.47 2.32 -16.83
N ILE A 67 -1.24 3.39 -16.94
CA ILE A 67 -1.18 4.54 -16.03
C ILE A 67 -2.19 4.34 -14.93
N ILE A 68 -1.74 4.45 -13.67
CA ILE A 68 -2.61 4.44 -12.50
C ILE A 68 -2.99 5.88 -12.17
N THR A 69 -2.05 6.68 -11.66
CA THR A 69 -2.33 8.08 -11.30
C THR A 69 -1.05 8.92 -11.27
N PRO A 70 -1.07 10.14 -11.84
CA PRO A 70 0.00 11.13 -11.69
C PRO A 70 -0.17 11.94 -10.40
N TYR A 71 0.93 12.09 -9.65
CA TYR A 71 0.99 12.85 -8.40
C TYR A 71 2.07 13.92 -8.48
N PHE A 72 1.79 15.11 -7.95
CA PHE A 72 2.83 16.11 -7.75
C PHE A 72 3.75 15.67 -6.60
N ASP A 73 5.06 15.72 -6.84
CA ASP A 73 6.08 15.34 -5.86
C ASP A 73 7.23 16.34 -5.95
N ASN A 74 7.37 17.15 -4.91
CA ASN A 74 8.40 18.19 -4.81
C ASN A 74 9.42 17.92 -3.70
N ARG A 75 9.47 16.69 -3.16
CA ARG A 75 10.35 16.33 -2.04
C ARG A 75 11.84 16.38 -2.42
N VAL A 76 12.17 16.22 -3.71
CA VAL A 76 13.55 16.30 -4.23
C VAL A 76 13.67 17.37 -5.32
N LYS A 77 12.87 17.27 -6.38
CA LYS A 77 12.76 18.24 -7.48
C LYS A 77 11.28 18.46 -7.77
N LYS A 78 10.93 19.57 -8.41
CA LYS A 78 9.57 19.81 -8.92
C LYS A 78 9.29 18.82 -10.06
N LEU A 79 8.59 17.73 -9.78
CA LEU A 79 8.24 16.71 -10.76
C LEU A 79 6.83 16.18 -10.54
N VAL A 80 6.33 15.50 -11.56
CA VAL A 80 5.15 14.63 -11.48
C VAL A 80 5.61 13.19 -11.49
N ARG A 81 5.30 12.46 -10.42
CA ARG A 81 5.53 11.01 -10.31
C ARG A 81 4.25 10.30 -10.71
N VAL A 82 4.35 9.45 -11.71
CA VAL A 82 3.21 8.68 -12.19
C VAL A 82 3.38 7.25 -11.76
N ILE A 83 2.45 6.74 -10.96
CA ILE A 83 2.39 5.32 -10.67
C ILE A 83 1.85 4.61 -11.91
N GLY A 84 2.58 3.62 -12.40
CA GLY A 84 2.22 2.84 -13.56
C GLY A 84 2.54 1.36 -13.39
N ILE A 85 2.05 0.56 -14.34
CA ILE A 85 2.39 -0.87 -14.47
C ILE A 85 2.97 -1.06 -15.86
N VAL A 86 4.16 -1.67 -15.96
CA VAL A 86 4.91 -1.84 -17.21
C VAL A 86 5.42 -3.27 -17.37
N PRO A 87 5.58 -3.77 -18.62
CA PRO A 87 6.32 -5.00 -18.87
C PRO A 87 7.82 -4.74 -18.65
N HIS A 88 8.41 -5.30 -17.59
CA HIS A 88 9.73 -4.85 -17.12
C HIS A 88 10.89 -5.19 -18.09
N GLU A 89 10.71 -6.14 -19.02
CA GLU A 89 11.72 -6.51 -20.02
C GLU A 89 11.58 -5.75 -21.35
N GLU A 90 10.42 -5.17 -21.62
CA GLU A 90 10.08 -4.55 -22.90
C GLU A 90 9.63 -3.08 -22.75
N ILE A 91 10.26 -2.37 -21.81
CA ILE A 91 9.90 -1.01 -21.46
C ILE A 91 10.14 -0.07 -22.64
N LYS A 92 9.08 0.58 -23.12
CA LYS A 92 9.16 1.62 -24.14
C LYS A 92 9.44 2.98 -23.51
N GLU A 93 9.99 3.89 -24.31
CA GLU A 93 10.10 5.28 -23.90
C GLU A 93 8.71 5.90 -23.72
N VAL A 94 8.56 6.72 -22.67
CA VAL A 94 7.35 7.49 -22.42
C VAL A 94 7.74 8.97 -22.31
N TYR A 95 6.96 9.83 -22.93
CA TYR A 95 7.06 11.28 -22.88
C TYR A 95 5.81 11.82 -22.19
N CYS A 96 6.01 12.75 -21.26
CA CYS A 96 4.98 13.44 -20.50
C CYS A 96 4.76 14.82 -21.10
N LEU A 97 3.51 15.16 -21.38
CA LEU A 97 3.11 16.42 -21.99
C LEU A 97 2.31 17.22 -20.97
N PHE A 98 2.90 18.33 -20.52
CA PHE A 98 2.31 19.24 -19.56
C PHE A 98 1.57 20.37 -20.28
N CYS A 99 0.29 20.50 -19.94
CA CYS A 99 -0.60 21.50 -20.52
C CYS A 99 -0.59 22.75 -19.64
N CYS A 100 0.20 23.76 -20.02
CA CYS A 100 0.30 24.99 -19.25
C CYS A 100 -0.94 25.87 -19.50
N PRO A 101 -1.67 26.30 -18.45
CA PRO A 101 -2.87 27.13 -18.60
C PRO A 101 -2.58 28.50 -19.24
N THR A 102 -1.38 29.04 -18.99
CA THR A 102 -0.94 30.35 -19.45
C THR A 102 -0.06 30.20 -20.69
N GLY A 103 -0.57 30.58 -21.86
CA GLY A 103 0.22 30.73 -23.09
C GLY A 103 -0.11 29.77 -24.25
N ASN A 104 -1.02 28.80 -24.05
CA ASN A 104 -1.27 27.70 -25.01
C ASN A 104 0.02 26.96 -25.39
N ASP A 105 0.87 26.75 -24.37
CA ASP A 105 2.15 26.08 -24.50
C ASP A 105 2.04 24.66 -23.91
N VAL A 106 2.63 23.70 -24.62
CA VAL A 106 2.77 22.31 -24.20
C VAL A 106 4.25 22.04 -23.95
N HIS A 107 4.55 21.59 -22.74
CA HIS A 107 5.91 21.23 -22.35
C HIS A 107 6.08 19.71 -22.38
N ILE A 108 7.05 19.23 -23.14
CA ILE A 108 7.31 17.80 -23.31
C ILE A 108 8.55 17.43 -22.50
N SER A 109 8.41 16.51 -21.55
CA SER A 109 9.52 15.91 -20.80
C SER A 109 9.58 14.41 -21.10
N LYS A 110 10.75 13.88 -21.42
CA LYS A 110 10.97 12.42 -21.39
C LYS A 110 10.79 11.92 -19.95
N ALA A 111 10.09 10.81 -19.74
CA ALA A 111 9.99 10.19 -18.42
C ALA A 111 11.27 9.42 -18.09
N LEU A 112 11.77 9.55 -16.86
CA LEU A 112 12.66 8.52 -16.30
C LEU A 112 11.78 7.42 -15.71
N ILE A 113 11.94 6.19 -16.18
CA ILE A 113 11.14 5.05 -15.72
C ILE A 113 11.95 4.29 -14.67
N ASP A 114 11.46 4.30 -13.42
CA ASP A 114 12.04 3.59 -12.29
C ASP A 114 11.14 2.40 -11.92
N VAL A 115 11.56 1.19 -12.29
CA VAL A 115 10.80 -0.04 -12.02
C VAL A 115 11.07 -0.49 -10.59
N HIS A 116 10.01 -0.77 -9.85
CA HIS A 116 10.11 -1.23 -8.46
C HIS A 116 10.81 -2.58 -8.42
N GLU A 117 11.76 -2.72 -7.50
CA GLU A 117 12.61 -3.92 -7.41
C GLU A 117 11.81 -5.17 -7.03
N ASP A 118 10.79 -5.01 -6.18
CA ASP A 118 9.96 -6.12 -5.71
C ASP A 118 8.78 -6.39 -6.65
N ARG A 119 8.92 -7.47 -7.42
CA ARG A 119 7.96 -7.90 -8.45
C ARG A 119 7.63 -9.39 -8.36
N PHE A 120 8.15 -10.11 -7.36
CA PHE A 120 7.89 -11.55 -7.13
C PHE A 120 8.00 -12.44 -8.38
N GLY A 121 8.93 -12.12 -9.29
CA GLY A 121 9.17 -12.84 -10.54
C GLY A 121 8.18 -12.55 -11.68
N PHE A 122 7.14 -11.74 -11.47
CA PHE A 122 6.12 -11.46 -12.48
C PHE A 122 6.68 -10.59 -13.65
N PRO A 123 6.15 -10.77 -14.87
CA PRO A 123 6.60 -10.03 -16.06
C PRO A 123 6.10 -8.58 -16.12
N TYR A 124 4.98 -8.27 -15.48
CA TYR A 124 4.55 -6.89 -15.26
C TYR A 124 4.91 -6.44 -13.84
N ALA A 125 5.48 -5.24 -13.74
CA ALA A 125 5.92 -4.65 -12.49
C ALA A 125 5.39 -3.22 -12.34
N VAL A 126 5.31 -2.78 -11.09
CA VAL A 126 5.02 -1.37 -10.79
C VAL A 126 6.23 -0.53 -11.18
N ALA A 127 5.98 0.65 -11.72
CA ALA A 127 7.02 1.60 -12.05
C ALA A 127 6.57 3.03 -11.75
N ASP A 128 7.54 3.86 -11.37
CA ASP A 128 7.37 5.29 -11.29
C ASP A 128 7.86 5.93 -12.60
N LEU A 129 6.98 6.60 -13.33
CA LEU A 129 7.36 7.42 -14.46
C LEU A 129 7.58 8.85 -13.95
N LEU A 130 8.85 9.27 -13.87
CA LEU A 130 9.25 10.56 -13.32
C LEU A 130 9.32 11.60 -14.44
N CYS A 131 8.34 12.50 -14.44
CA CYS A 131 8.18 13.56 -15.41
C CYS A 131 8.63 14.90 -14.81
N MET A 132 9.68 15.52 -15.34
CA MET A 132 10.12 16.83 -14.85
C MET A 132 9.12 17.91 -15.23
N GLU A 133 8.58 18.61 -14.24
CA GLU A 133 7.57 19.65 -14.46
C GLU A 133 8.23 20.95 -14.95
N PRO A 134 7.60 21.68 -15.88
CA PRO A 134 8.05 23.01 -16.26
C PRO A 134 8.15 23.96 -15.06
N THR A 135 9.17 24.80 -15.06
CA THR A 135 9.42 25.81 -14.01
C THR A 135 8.56 27.06 -14.18
N ASP A 136 8.06 27.31 -15.39
CA ASP A 136 7.31 28.49 -15.79
C ASP A 136 5.79 28.31 -15.72
N CYS A 137 5.30 27.12 -15.34
CA CYS A 137 3.87 26.87 -15.15
C CYS A 137 3.57 25.78 -14.10
N ASP A 138 2.32 25.73 -13.63
CA ASP A 138 1.79 24.69 -12.73
C ASP A 138 0.66 23.95 -13.46
N PRO A 139 0.97 22.94 -14.29
CA PRO A 139 -0.02 22.23 -15.09
C PRO A 139 -0.95 21.41 -14.20
N PRO A 140 -2.28 21.53 -14.33
CA PRO A 140 -3.23 20.68 -13.61
C PRO A 140 -3.37 19.28 -14.22
N TYR A 141 -2.97 19.11 -15.47
CA TYR A 141 -3.06 17.85 -16.20
C TYR A 141 -1.74 17.49 -16.90
N VAL A 142 -1.54 16.19 -17.09
CA VAL A 142 -0.47 15.62 -17.91
C VAL A 142 -1.03 14.60 -18.89
N SER A 143 -0.46 14.53 -20.08
CA SER A 143 -0.74 13.49 -21.09
C SER A 143 0.51 12.66 -21.35
N PHE A 144 0.35 11.47 -21.92
CA PHE A 144 1.46 10.54 -22.19
C PHE A 144 1.50 10.10 -23.65
N HIS A 145 2.70 9.97 -24.21
CA HIS A 145 2.93 9.47 -25.56
C HIS A 145 4.30 8.79 -25.70
N TRP A 146 4.51 7.94 -26.70
CA TRP A 146 5.79 7.21 -26.90
C TRP A 146 6.76 7.93 -27.85
N PHE A 147 6.33 9.01 -28.50
CA PHE A 147 7.14 9.79 -29.44
C PHE A 147 6.98 11.30 -29.18
N PRO A 148 8.03 12.12 -29.29
CA PRO A 148 7.93 13.56 -28.99
C PRO A 148 7.21 14.38 -30.08
N GLN A 149 6.74 13.74 -31.16
CA GLN A 149 6.16 14.39 -32.34
C GLN A 149 4.85 13.71 -32.76
N GLY A 150 3.93 14.44 -33.38
CA GLY A 150 2.63 13.94 -33.82
C GLY A 150 1.49 14.91 -33.50
N ASN A 151 0.24 14.47 -33.68
CA ASN A 151 -0.93 15.22 -33.21
C ASN A 151 -1.10 14.98 -31.70
N LEU A 152 -0.53 15.89 -30.90
CA LEU A 152 -0.47 15.79 -29.44
C LEU A 152 -1.70 16.42 -28.75
N ASP A 153 -2.51 17.20 -29.49
CA ASP A 153 -3.60 17.98 -28.91
C ASP A 153 -4.78 17.14 -28.43
N MET A 154 -4.96 15.92 -28.98
CA MET A 154 -6.09 15.04 -28.64
C MET A 154 -5.74 13.93 -27.65
N LEU A 155 -4.55 13.97 -27.04
CA LEU A 155 -4.13 12.95 -26.08
C LEU A 155 -4.98 13.00 -24.80
N PRO A 156 -5.34 11.85 -24.20
CA PRO A 156 -6.04 11.81 -22.94
C PRO A 156 -5.27 12.58 -21.85
N ARG A 157 -6.01 13.31 -21.02
CA ARG A 157 -5.47 14.17 -19.96
C ARG A 157 -5.73 13.54 -18.60
N PHE A 158 -4.67 13.36 -17.84
CA PHE A 158 -4.70 12.83 -16.49
C PHE A 158 -4.52 13.97 -15.50
N GLU A 159 -5.46 14.13 -14.57
CA GLU A 159 -5.36 15.13 -13.51
C GLU A 159 -4.19 14.78 -12.60
N ILE A 160 -3.28 15.74 -12.40
CA ILE A 160 -2.18 15.61 -11.45
C ILE A 160 -2.76 15.81 -10.05
N GLN A 161 -2.90 14.69 -9.36
CA GLN A 161 -3.45 14.64 -8.01
C GLN A 161 -2.51 15.32 -7.01
N ASN A 162 -3.01 15.53 -5.78
CA ASN A 162 -2.30 16.04 -4.60
C ASN A 162 -1.72 17.48 -4.69
N ARG A 163 -2.08 18.26 -5.71
CA ARG A 163 -1.70 19.69 -5.82
C ARG A 163 -2.45 20.63 -4.86
N GLY A 164 -3.70 20.32 -4.54
CA GLY A 164 -4.56 21.17 -3.71
C GLY A 164 -4.24 21.05 -2.22
N LEU A 165 -4.40 22.15 -1.48
CA LEU A 165 -4.41 22.12 -0.02
C LEU A 165 -5.58 21.24 0.46
N THR A 166 -5.28 20.21 1.25
CA THR A 166 -6.32 19.40 1.86
C THR A 166 -6.78 20.05 3.17
N ASN A 167 -8.01 20.54 3.22
CA ASN A 167 -8.59 21.14 4.44
C ASN A 167 -9.06 20.09 5.47
N SER A 168 -8.86 18.80 5.21
CA SER A 168 -9.31 17.67 6.03
C SER A 168 -8.18 16.64 6.19
N LEU A 169 -7.11 17.05 6.88
CA LEU A 169 -6.06 16.15 7.33
C LEU A 169 -6.61 15.24 8.43
N VAL A 170 -6.48 13.92 8.25
CA VAL A 170 -6.83 12.92 9.28
C VAL A 170 -5.56 12.34 9.92
N ASP A 171 -5.69 11.75 11.11
CA ASP A 171 -4.55 11.13 11.78
C ASP A 171 -4.20 9.79 11.08
N PHE A 172 -5.22 8.98 10.78
CA PHE A 172 -5.03 7.64 10.23
C PHE A 172 -5.94 7.36 9.02
N THR A 173 -5.31 6.92 7.92
CA THR A 173 -5.99 6.28 6.79
C THR A 173 -5.52 4.85 6.63
N MET A 174 -6.45 3.90 6.52
CA MET A 174 -6.17 2.51 6.19
C MET A 174 -6.24 2.29 4.68
N CYS A 175 -5.24 1.64 4.10
CA CYS A 175 -5.22 1.23 2.70
C CYS A 175 -5.38 -0.28 2.60
N ILE A 176 -6.48 -0.73 2.00
CA ILE A 176 -6.71 -2.14 1.66
C ILE A 176 -6.41 -2.29 0.18
N SER A 177 -5.35 -3.03 -0.13
CA SER A 177 -4.74 -3.13 -1.46
C SER A 177 -5.73 -3.56 -2.54
N THR A 178 -6.14 -4.83 -2.62
CA THR A 178 -7.05 -5.32 -3.66
C THR A 178 -8.15 -6.19 -3.05
N MET A 179 -9.41 -5.77 -3.19
CA MET A 179 -10.58 -6.60 -2.90
C MET A 179 -10.95 -7.38 -4.18
N PHE A 180 -10.52 -8.63 -4.26
CA PHE A 180 -10.64 -9.49 -5.44
C PHE A 180 -11.29 -10.84 -5.13
N GLY A 181 -11.45 -11.66 -6.18
CA GLY A 181 -11.85 -13.06 -6.02
C GLY A 181 -13.28 -13.24 -5.54
N ASN A 182 -14.18 -12.31 -5.87
CA ASN A 182 -15.55 -12.28 -5.35
C ASN A 182 -15.59 -12.31 -3.81
N TYR A 183 -14.80 -11.41 -3.19
CA TYR A 183 -14.68 -11.30 -1.74
C TYR A 183 -16.05 -11.31 -1.03
N SER A 184 -16.19 -12.20 -0.04
CA SER A 184 -17.48 -12.51 0.60
C SER A 184 -17.38 -12.75 2.11
N ASN A 185 -16.25 -12.42 2.73
CA ASN A 185 -16.05 -12.56 4.16
C ASN A 185 -16.65 -11.37 4.93
N VAL A 186 -17.97 -11.28 4.90
CA VAL A 186 -18.75 -10.11 5.32
C VAL A 186 -18.62 -9.83 6.81
N LEU A 187 -18.75 -10.86 7.66
CA LEU A 187 -18.66 -10.69 9.11
C LEU A 187 -17.28 -10.18 9.53
N GLN A 188 -16.21 -10.81 9.04
CA GLN A 188 -14.84 -10.36 9.34
C GLN A 188 -14.62 -8.93 8.85
N PHE A 189 -15.10 -8.56 7.66
CA PHE A 189 -14.98 -7.19 7.17
C PHE A 189 -15.64 -6.18 8.11
N ILE A 190 -16.88 -6.43 8.54
CA ILE A 190 -17.59 -5.55 9.48
C ILE A 190 -16.83 -5.44 10.81
N GLN A 191 -16.32 -6.56 11.33
CA GLN A 191 -15.52 -6.58 12.55
C GLN A 191 -14.22 -5.79 12.40
N SER A 192 -13.50 -5.96 11.29
CA SER A 192 -12.28 -5.22 10.98
C SER A 192 -12.56 -3.71 10.86
N MET A 193 -13.61 -3.30 10.13
CA MET A 193 -13.97 -1.88 9.98
C MET A 193 -14.28 -1.22 11.32
N GLU A 194 -15.10 -1.86 12.16
CA GLU A 194 -15.44 -1.32 13.48
C GLU A 194 -14.25 -1.35 14.44
N MET A 195 -13.35 -2.33 14.30
CA MET A 195 -12.09 -2.35 15.04
C MET A 195 -11.15 -1.22 14.61
N TYR A 196 -11.01 -0.95 13.31
CA TYR A 196 -10.22 0.18 12.82
C TYR A 196 -10.75 1.52 13.33
N LYS A 197 -12.09 1.70 13.36
CA LYS A 197 -12.73 2.88 13.95
C LYS A 197 -12.46 2.99 15.45
N LEU A 198 -12.46 1.88 16.18
CA LEU A 198 -12.09 1.86 17.60
C LEU A 198 -10.63 2.26 17.83
N LEU A 199 -9.73 1.83 16.94
CA LEU A 199 -8.30 2.12 17.01
C LEU A 199 -7.93 3.53 16.50
N GLY A 200 -8.87 4.25 15.89
CA GLY A 200 -8.72 5.67 15.52
C GLY A 200 -8.65 5.96 14.02
N VAL A 201 -8.93 4.98 13.14
CA VAL A 201 -9.03 5.25 11.70
C VAL A 201 -10.23 6.14 11.38
N GLN A 202 -9.97 7.13 10.53
CA GLN A 202 -10.98 8.09 10.07
C GLN A 202 -11.34 7.89 8.59
N ARG A 203 -10.49 7.19 7.83
CA ARG A 203 -10.72 6.88 6.42
C ARG A 203 -10.14 5.52 6.06
N VAL A 204 -10.86 4.77 5.24
CA VAL A 204 -10.42 3.50 4.67
C VAL A 204 -10.50 3.63 3.15
N VAL A 205 -9.39 3.42 2.45
CA VAL A 205 -9.35 3.37 1.00
C VAL A 205 -9.26 1.91 0.57
N ILE A 206 -10.18 1.46 -0.28
CA ILE A 206 -10.23 0.08 -0.77
C ILE A 206 -10.15 0.10 -2.29
N TYR A 207 -9.16 -0.59 -2.87
CA TYR A 207 -9.15 -0.80 -4.32
C TYR A 207 -9.95 -2.04 -4.65
N LYS A 208 -11.14 -1.82 -5.23
CA LYS A 208 -12.14 -2.85 -5.43
C LYS A 208 -12.09 -3.39 -6.85
N ASN A 209 -11.74 -4.67 -6.98
CA ASN A 209 -11.90 -5.41 -8.22
C ASN A 209 -13.25 -6.13 -8.26
N SER A 210 -13.53 -7.00 -7.28
CA SER A 210 -14.78 -7.77 -7.23
C SER A 210 -15.12 -8.23 -5.82
N CYS A 211 -16.41 -8.19 -5.47
CA CYS A 211 -16.95 -8.72 -4.22
C CYS A 211 -18.38 -9.23 -4.42
N SER A 212 -18.87 -9.98 -3.44
CA SER A 212 -20.24 -10.48 -3.45
C SER A 212 -21.27 -9.35 -3.34
N GLN A 213 -22.50 -9.58 -3.80
CA GLN A 213 -23.60 -8.61 -3.69
C GLN A 213 -23.90 -8.22 -2.25
N LEU A 214 -23.72 -9.14 -1.29
CA LEU A 214 -23.88 -8.82 0.12
C LEU A 214 -22.80 -7.86 0.60
N MET A 215 -21.57 -8.03 0.10
CA MET A 215 -20.47 -7.13 0.41
C MET A 215 -20.68 -5.74 -0.18
N GLU A 216 -21.23 -5.63 -1.40
CA GLU A 216 -21.58 -4.33 -2.00
C GLU A 216 -22.45 -3.49 -1.06
N LYS A 217 -23.51 -4.09 -0.50
CA LYS A 217 -24.43 -3.40 0.45
C LYS A 217 -23.71 -2.90 1.70
N VAL A 218 -22.73 -3.66 2.19
CA VAL A 218 -21.94 -3.26 3.36
C VAL A 218 -20.96 -2.14 2.99
N LEU A 219 -20.36 -2.18 1.80
CA LEU A 219 -19.53 -1.08 1.30
C LEU A 219 -20.36 0.20 1.11
N GLU A 220 -21.56 0.11 0.53
CA GLU A 220 -22.50 1.22 0.41
C GLU A 220 -22.80 1.87 1.76
N PHE A 221 -23.01 1.07 2.80
CA PHE A 221 -23.21 1.57 4.16
C PHE A 221 -22.00 2.39 4.65
N TYR A 222 -20.78 1.85 4.56
CA TYR A 222 -19.59 2.57 5.03
C TYR A 222 -19.19 3.75 4.14
N MET A 223 -19.53 3.72 2.85
CA MET A 223 -19.38 4.86 1.95
C MET A 223 -20.35 5.99 2.32
N ALA A 224 -21.62 5.66 2.61
CA ALA A 224 -22.62 6.63 3.05
C ALA A 224 -22.29 7.21 4.43
N GLU A 225 -21.68 6.42 5.32
CA GLU A 225 -21.13 6.88 6.60
C GLU A 225 -19.93 7.83 6.43
N GLY A 226 -19.22 7.75 5.29
CA GLY A 226 -18.01 8.53 4.99
C GLY A 226 -16.71 7.87 5.47
N THR A 227 -16.78 6.65 6.01
CA THR A 227 -15.62 5.89 6.47
C THR A 227 -14.83 5.29 5.30
N VAL A 228 -15.50 4.78 4.28
CA VAL A 228 -14.88 4.06 3.15
C VAL A 228 -14.89 4.90 1.87
N GLU A 229 -13.72 5.02 1.23
CA GLU A 229 -13.51 5.51 -0.14
C GLU A 229 -13.19 4.30 -1.03
N ILE A 230 -14.00 4.05 -2.05
CA ILE A 230 -13.74 2.99 -3.03
C ILE A 230 -12.98 3.56 -4.21
N VAL A 231 -11.84 2.95 -4.53
CA VAL A 231 -11.15 3.11 -5.80
C VAL A 231 -11.52 1.93 -6.68
N SER A 232 -12.18 2.17 -7.82
CA SER A 232 -12.43 1.10 -8.80
C SER A 232 -11.09 0.49 -9.23
N TRP A 233 -10.99 -0.84 -9.36
CA TRP A 233 -9.74 -1.51 -9.73
C TRP A 233 -9.94 -2.57 -10.83
N PRO A 234 -10.23 -2.13 -12.07
CA PRO A 234 -10.60 -3.00 -13.18
C PRO A 234 -9.37 -3.65 -13.85
N ILE A 235 -8.35 -4.05 -13.09
CA ILE A 235 -7.07 -4.55 -13.62
C ILE A 235 -7.24 -5.78 -14.53
N THR A 236 -8.26 -6.59 -14.30
CA THR A 236 -8.62 -7.77 -15.11
C THR A 236 -9.05 -7.42 -16.53
N ALA A 237 -9.41 -6.15 -16.80
CA ALA A 237 -9.70 -5.68 -18.15
C ALA A 237 -8.41 -5.43 -18.98
N TYR A 238 -7.25 -5.38 -18.32
CA TYR A 238 -5.97 -5.01 -18.93
C TYR A 238 -4.92 -6.12 -18.88
N LEU A 239 -4.89 -6.90 -17.80
CA LEU A 239 -3.91 -7.95 -17.55
C LEU A 239 -4.58 -9.22 -17.05
N ASN A 240 -3.96 -10.36 -17.38
CA ASN A 240 -4.21 -11.61 -16.67
C ASN A 240 -3.61 -11.49 -15.28
N VAL A 241 -4.42 -11.72 -14.26
CA VAL A 241 -4.05 -11.52 -12.85
C VAL A 241 -4.00 -12.84 -12.11
N SER A 242 -3.05 -12.94 -11.19
CA SER A 242 -2.84 -14.09 -10.33
C SER A 242 -3.45 -13.89 -8.94
N THR A 243 -3.89 -14.98 -8.31
CA THR A 243 -4.20 -15.05 -6.88
C THR A 243 -2.99 -15.50 -6.04
N GLU A 244 -1.88 -15.78 -6.69
CA GLU A 244 -0.64 -16.29 -6.11
C GLU A 244 0.37 -15.15 -5.88
N TRP A 245 1.24 -15.38 -4.90
CA TRP A 245 2.26 -14.41 -4.50
C TRP A 245 3.52 -14.47 -5.36
N PHE A 246 3.78 -15.58 -6.07
CA PHE A 246 5.01 -15.79 -6.82
C PHE A 246 4.74 -16.32 -8.22
N PHE A 247 5.45 -15.77 -9.21
CA PHE A 247 5.23 -16.08 -10.62
C PHE A 247 5.32 -17.57 -10.94
N SER A 248 6.21 -18.34 -10.31
CA SER A 248 6.36 -19.76 -10.64
C SER A 248 5.16 -20.62 -10.23
N ASN A 249 4.20 -20.09 -9.47
CA ASN A 249 3.02 -20.85 -9.04
C ASN A 249 2.01 -21.03 -10.17
N ASP A 250 1.88 -20.05 -11.07
CA ASP A 250 0.89 -20.09 -12.17
C ASP A 250 1.35 -19.47 -13.52
N GLY A 251 2.48 -18.75 -13.55
CA GLY A 251 3.03 -18.16 -14.77
C GLY A 251 2.25 -16.98 -15.33
N ILE A 252 1.41 -16.32 -14.52
CA ILE A 252 0.51 -15.23 -14.96
C ILE A 252 1.22 -13.87 -14.98
N GLN A 253 0.58 -12.82 -15.52
CA GLN A 253 1.23 -11.54 -15.82
C GLN A 253 1.50 -10.66 -14.59
N ILE A 254 0.64 -10.68 -13.56
CA ILE A 254 0.80 -9.87 -12.34
C ILE A 254 0.18 -10.55 -11.11
N GLY A 255 0.90 -10.51 -9.98
CA GLY A 255 0.49 -11.04 -8.68
C GLY A 255 -0.60 -10.24 -7.97
N TYR A 256 -1.46 -10.93 -7.21
CA TYR A 256 -2.51 -10.35 -6.34
C TYR A 256 -3.27 -9.16 -6.94
N TYR A 257 -3.66 -9.26 -8.20
CA TYR A 257 -4.43 -8.22 -8.88
C TYR A 257 -3.72 -6.85 -8.84
N GLY A 258 -2.39 -6.80 -8.83
CA GLY A 258 -1.63 -5.55 -8.80
C GLY A 258 -1.60 -4.87 -7.42
N GLN A 259 -1.62 -5.65 -6.33
CA GLN A 259 -1.57 -5.15 -4.95
C GLN A 259 -0.46 -4.11 -4.71
N ILE A 260 0.73 -4.29 -5.25
CA ILE A 260 1.84 -3.34 -5.07
C ILE A 260 1.50 -1.98 -5.68
N ALA A 261 0.84 -1.95 -6.86
CA ALA A 261 0.44 -0.70 -7.50
C ALA A 261 -0.63 0.03 -6.68
N ALA A 262 -1.59 -0.71 -6.12
CA ALA A 262 -2.62 -0.17 -5.25
C ALA A 262 -2.02 0.43 -3.95
N LEU A 263 -1.08 -0.27 -3.31
CA LEU A 263 -0.42 0.22 -2.09
C LEU A 263 0.37 1.51 -2.36
N ASN A 264 1.11 1.57 -3.46
CA ASN A 264 1.85 2.76 -3.85
C ASN A 264 0.92 3.93 -4.22
N ASP A 265 -0.14 3.69 -5.01
CA ASP A 265 -1.16 4.71 -5.26
C ASP A 265 -1.73 5.26 -3.94
N CYS A 266 -2.03 4.39 -2.98
CA CYS A 266 -2.68 4.80 -1.74
C CYS A 266 -1.81 5.71 -0.86
N ILE A 267 -0.49 5.47 -0.84
CA ILE A 267 0.47 6.34 -0.16
C ILE A 267 0.43 7.75 -0.76
N TYR A 268 0.53 7.88 -2.08
CA TYR A 268 0.57 9.19 -2.73
C TYR A 268 -0.79 9.90 -2.69
N ARG A 269 -1.89 9.15 -2.86
CA ARG A 269 -3.27 9.63 -2.66
C ARG A 269 -3.45 10.29 -1.32
N ASN A 270 -2.82 9.74 -0.27
CA ASN A 270 -2.97 10.20 1.11
C ASN A 270 -1.81 11.05 1.63
N MET A 271 -0.81 11.37 0.80
CA MET A 271 0.41 12.10 1.17
C MET A 271 0.15 13.41 1.93
N TYR A 272 -0.90 14.14 1.54
CA TYR A 272 -1.31 15.39 2.19
C TYR A 272 -2.70 15.30 2.84
N ARG A 273 -3.31 14.11 2.86
CA ARG A 273 -4.63 13.86 3.46
C ARG A 273 -4.54 13.15 4.81
N SER A 274 -3.41 12.52 5.12
CA SER A 274 -3.25 11.71 6.34
C SER A 274 -1.89 11.93 6.99
N ARG A 275 -1.84 11.94 8.33
CA ARG A 275 -0.59 11.93 9.10
C ARG A 275 0.10 10.57 9.01
N TYR A 276 -0.68 9.50 9.15
CA TYR A 276 -0.23 8.12 9.00
C TYR A 276 -1.13 7.34 8.04
N VAL A 277 -0.51 6.43 7.30
CA VAL A 277 -1.16 5.48 6.41
C VAL A 277 -0.84 4.07 6.89
N LEU A 278 -1.86 3.25 7.07
CA LEU A 278 -1.71 1.83 7.38
C LEU A 278 -1.79 1.01 6.09
N LEU A 279 -0.87 0.07 5.93
CA LEU A 279 -0.76 -0.80 4.77
C LEU A 279 -1.05 -2.25 5.20
N ASN A 280 -2.33 -2.57 5.39
CA ASN A 280 -2.79 -3.86 5.89
C ASN A 280 -3.61 -4.60 4.83
N ASP A 281 -3.63 -5.93 4.94
CA ASP A 281 -4.65 -6.72 4.27
C ASP A 281 -5.98 -6.66 5.05
N ILE A 282 -7.06 -7.08 4.41
CA ILE A 282 -8.44 -6.95 4.93
C ILE A 282 -8.70 -7.79 6.20
N ASP A 283 -7.90 -8.84 6.38
CA ASP A 283 -7.93 -9.83 7.46
C ASP A 283 -6.84 -9.61 8.54
N GLU A 284 -6.17 -8.45 8.50
CA GLU A 284 -5.07 -8.11 9.38
C GLU A 284 -5.32 -6.85 10.23
N ILE A 285 -5.13 -6.95 11.55
CA ILE A 285 -5.35 -5.84 12.48
C ILE A 285 -4.08 -5.63 13.30
N ILE A 286 -3.49 -4.43 13.24
CA ILE A 286 -2.40 -4.05 14.17
C ILE A 286 -3.04 -3.75 15.53
N LEU A 287 -2.81 -4.62 16.51
CA LEU A 287 -3.36 -4.55 17.85
C LEU A 287 -2.33 -3.98 18.83
N PRO A 288 -2.58 -2.78 19.40
CA PRO A 288 -1.78 -2.27 20.50
C PRO A 288 -1.95 -3.10 21.78
N ILE A 289 -0.84 -3.45 22.42
CA ILE A 289 -0.80 -4.22 23.66
C ILE A 289 -0.67 -3.29 24.87
N GLN A 290 0.25 -2.32 24.82
CA GLN A 290 0.48 -1.38 25.92
C GLN A 290 -0.43 -0.15 25.87
N TYR A 291 -1.02 0.13 24.70
CA TYR A 291 -1.81 1.34 24.45
C TYR A 291 -3.29 0.98 24.20
N PRO A 292 -4.21 1.95 24.35
CA PRO A 292 -5.63 1.75 24.05
C PRO A 292 -5.98 1.93 22.56
N ASP A 293 -5.17 2.67 21.81
CA ASP A 293 -5.43 3.02 20.41
C ASP A 293 -4.13 3.34 19.65
N TRP A 294 -4.23 3.49 18.32
CA TRP A 294 -3.08 3.85 17.50
C TRP A 294 -2.60 5.26 17.74
N LYS A 295 -3.50 6.19 18.11
CA LYS A 295 -3.12 7.58 18.34
C LYS A 295 -2.09 7.70 19.46
N THR A 296 -2.38 7.10 20.60
CA THR A 296 -1.52 7.12 21.79
C THR A 296 -0.22 6.36 21.53
N MET A 297 -0.31 5.19 20.90
CA MET A 297 0.86 4.39 20.53
C MET A 297 1.80 5.14 19.59
N MET A 298 1.26 5.73 18.52
CA MET A 298 2.06 6.42 17.51
C MET A 298 2.59 7.76 18.00
N GLN A 299 1.91 8.41 18.95
CA GLN A 299 2.47 9.59 19.61
C GLN A 299 3.72 9.21 20.39
N ASP A 300 3.65 8.20 21.25
CA ASP A 300 4.80 7.77 22.06
C ASP A 300 5.97 7.26 21.20
N LEU A 301 5.67 6.41 20.20
CA LEU A 301 6.68 5.90 19.27
C LEU A 301 7.37 7.03 18.48
N GLN A 302 6.62 8.04 18.05
CA GLN A 302 7.18 9.17 17.29
C GLN A 302 7.93 10.16 18.18
N ASP A 303 7.47 10.39 19.41
CA ASP A 303 8.14 11.28 20.38
C ASP A 303 9.51 10.70 20.79
N GLN A 304 9.59 9.38 20.95
CA GLN A 304 10.86 8.68 21.20
C GLN A 304 11.75 8.60 19.96
N ASN A 305 11.17 8.61 18.76
CA ASN A 305 11.90 8.41 17.50
C ASN A 305 11.46 9.40 16.40
N PRO A 306 11.81 10.70 16.47
CA PRO A 306 11.30 11.73 15.54
C PRO A 306 11.66 11.52 14.06
N GLU A 307 12.80 10.88 13.79
CA GLU A 307 13.29 10.63 12.43
C GLU A 307 12.59 9.45 11.74
N ILE A 308 11.98 8.55 12.50
CA ILE A 308 11.27 7.39 11.96
C ILE A 308 10.07 7.85 11.13
N GLY A 309 9.88 7.19 10.00
CA GLY A 309 8.72 7.37 9.14
C GLY A 309 7.98 6.08 8.82
N ILE A 310 8.52 4.94 9.23
CA ILE A 310 8.03 3.61 8.88
C ILE A 310 8.07 2.77 10.14
N PHE A 311 6.92 2.30 10.59
CA PHE A 311 6.78 1.47 11.78
C PHE A 311 6.34 0.09 11.34
N LEU A 312 7.18 -0.92 11.58
CA LEU A 312 7.00 -2.29 11.14
C LEU A 312 6.47 -3.13 12.32
N PHE A 313 5.37 -3.84 12.10
CA PHE A 313 4.68 -4.66 13.09
C PHE A 313 4.69 -6.11 12.63
N GLU A 314 5.19 -7.00 13.48
CA GLU A 314 5.29 -8.42 13.17
C GLU A 314 3.91 -9.08 13.07
N ASN A 315 3.70 -9.85 12.00
CA ASN A 315 2.46 -10.54 11.69
C ASN A 315 2.42 -11.93 12.33
N HIS A 316 1.35 -12.23 13.05
CA HIS A 316 1.11 -13.55 13.64
C HIS A 316 -0.21 -14.14 13.17
N VAL A 317 -0.16 -15.42 12.78
CA VAL A 317 -1.32 -16.16 12.26
C VAL A 317 -2.18 -16.67 13.40
N PHE A 318 -3.47 -16.32 13.33
CA PHE A 318 -4.55 -16.86 14.15
C PHE A 318 -5.42 -17.75 13.25
N PRO A 319 -5.26 -19.09 13.30
CA PRO A 319 -5.96 -19.99 12.39
C PRO A 319 -7.48 -19.83 12.45
N ASN A 320 -8.10 -19.52 11.31
CA ASN A 320 -9.56 -19.39 11.19
C ASN A 320 -10.31 -20.74 11.32
N THR A 321 -9.58 -21.85 11.46
CA THR A 321 -10.11 -23.20 11.72
C THR A 321 -10.13 -23.56 13.21
N VAL A 322 -9.46 -22.78 14.07
CA VAL A 322 -9.34 -23.07 15.50
C VAL A 322 -10.07 -22.00 16.30
N PHE A 323 -11.19 -22.40 16.92
CA PHE A 323 -12.03 -21.51 17.72
C PHE A 323 -11.89 -21.76 19.22
N THR A 324 -12.16 -20.73 20.02
CA THR A 324 -12.30 -20.82 21.48
C THR A 324 -13.75 -20.62 21.86
N SER A 325 -14.31 -21.56 22.62
CA SER A 325 -15.62 -21.42 23.24
C SER A 325 -15.54 -20.41 24.38
N ALA A 326 -16.01 -19.19 24.11
CA ALA A 326 -16.26 -18.14 25.09
C ALA A 326 -17.66 -17.56 24.83
N ASP A 327 -18.18 -16.73 25.74
CA ASP A 327 -19.46 -16.02 25.61
C ASP A 327 -19.38 -14.92 24.53
N ILE A 328 -19.10 -15.32 23.29
CA ILE A 328 -18.96 -14.47 22.12
C ILE A 328 -20.24 -14.62 21.27
N PRO A 329 -20.88 -13.51 20.85
CA PRO A 329 -22.00 -13.57 19.93
C PRO A 329 -21.62 -14.30 18.65
N SER A 330 -22.47 -15.23 18.21
CA SER A 330 -22.12 -16.11 17.10
C SER A 330 -22.32 -15.47 15.72
N TRP A 331 -23.21 -14.46 15.61
CA TRP A 331 -23.61 -13.80 14.33
C TRP A 331 -23.83 -14.76 13.16
N ASN A 332 -24.34 -15.97 13.44
CA ASN A 332 -24.42 -17.09 12.50
C ASN A 332 -25.21 -16.81 11.20
N THR A 333 -25.99 -15.73 11.16
CA THR A 333 -26.76 -15.32 9.97
C THR A 333 -25.93 -14.52 8.97
N VAL A 334 -24.73 -14.06 9.35
CA VAL A 334 -23.85 -13.25 8.52
C VAL A 334 -22.68 -14.13 8.05
N PRO A 335 -22.45 -14.27 6.73
CA PRO A 335 -21.36 -15.09 6.24
C PRO A 335 -19.99 -14.46 6.57
N GLY A 336 -19.04 -15.30 6.96
CA GLY A 336 -17.67 -14.89 7.23
C GLY A 336 -17.14 -15.41 8.56
N VAL A 337 -15.88 -15.09 8.83
CA VAL A 337 -15.17 -15.49 10.04
C VAL A 337 -15.51 -14.53 11.18
N ASN A 338 -15.76 -15.07 12.37
CA ASN A 338 -15.93 -14.29 13.59
C ASN A 338 -14.58 -14.16 14.31
N ILE A 339 -13.84 -13.07 14.08
CA ILE A 339 -12.46 -12.91 14.58
C ILE A 339 -12.35 -13.01 16.11
N LEU A 340 -13.41 -12.69 16.85
CA LEU A 340 -13.42 -12.79 18.31
C LEU A 340 -13.26 -14.24 18.79
N GLN A 341 -13.63 -15.24 17.99
CA GLN A 341 -13.49 -16.65 18.34
C GLN A 341 -12.05 -17.18 18.15
N HIS A 342 -11.18 -16.42 17.47
CA HIS A 342 -9.83 -16.85 17.08
C HIS A 342 -8.78 -16.07 17.89
N VAL A 343 -8.45 -16.60 19.07
CA VAL A 343 -7.48 -16.05 20.04
C VAL A 343 -6.32 -17.02 20.35
N LEU A 344 -6.14 -18.00 19.48
CA LEU A 344 -5.02 -18.94 19.52
C LEU A 344 -4.17 -18.67 18.28
N ARG A 345 -2.92 -18.26 18.48
CA ARG A 345 -1.98 -18.00 17.39
C ARG A 345 -0.97 -19.12 17.24
N GLU A 346 -0.48 -19.30 16.02
CA GLU A 346 0.64 -20.19 15.76
C GLU A 346 1.92 -19.66 16.44
N PRO A 347 2.79 -20.55 16.95
CA PRO A 347 4.16 -20.18 17.33
C PRO A 347 4.98 -19.84 16.08
N ASP A 348 6.04 -19.06 16.29
CA ASP A 348 6.92 -18.65 15.21
C ASP A 348 7.63 -19.85 14.60
N ARG A 349 7.68 -19.86 13.26
CA ARG A 349 8.30 -20.95 12.50
C ARG A 349 9.81 -20.84 12.61
N LYS A 350 10.46 -21.97 12.90
CA LYS A 350 11.93 -22.02 12.94
C LYS A 350 12.50 -21.59 11.58
N GLU A 351 13.50 -20.71 11.61
CA GLU A 351 14.25 -20.26 10.43
C GLU A 351 13.40 -19.51 9.39
N VAL A 352 12.18 -19.08 9.75
CA VAL A 352 11.32 -18.27 8.89
C VAL A 352 11.01 -16.95 9.60
N ILE A 353 11.32 -15.85 8.93
CA ILE A 353 10.98 -14.51 9.43
C ILE A 353 9.48 -14.30 9.21
N ASN A 354 8.78 -13.88 10.26
CA ASN A 354 7.37 -13.52 10.14
C ASN A 354 7.23 -12.28 9.25
N PRO A 355 6.23 -12.25 8.34
CA PRO A 355 5.95 -11.05 7.57
C PRO A 355 5.63 -9.86 8.47
N GLN A 356 5.73 -8.66 7.93
CA GLN A 356 5.41 -7.44 8.67
C GLN A 356 4.29 -6.67 7.98
N LYS A 357 3.60 -5.84 8.76
CA LYS A 357 2.66 -4.82 8.29
C LYS A 357 3.03 -3.47 8.87
N MET A 358 2.58 -2.41 8.21
CA MET A 358 3.24 -1.12 8.35
C MET A 358 2.27 0.02 8.64
N ILE A 359 2.66 0.88 9.56
CA ILE A 359 2.12 2.23 9.70
C ILE A 359 3.20 3.18 9.20
N VAL A 360 2.91 4.00 8.19
CA VAL A 360 3.89 4.87 7.54
C VAL A 360 3.45 6.32 7.56
N ASN A 361 4.41 7.23 7.66
CA ASN A 361 4.20 8.62 7.27
C ASN A 361 4.30 8.70 5.74
N PRO A 362 3.20 9.00 5.02
CA PRO A 362 3.19 8.91 3.56
C PRO A 362 4.10 9.95 2.90
N ARG A 363 4.50 11.01 3.60
CA ARG A 363 5.48 11.99 3.09
C ARG A 363 6.91 11.47 3.13
N LYS A 364 7.20 10.50 4.00
CA LYS A 364 8.53 9.90 4.18
C LYS A 364 8.74 8.64 3.31
N VAL A 365 7.71 8.09 2.67
CA VAL A 365 7.82 6.89 1.82
C VAL A 365 7.76 7.25 0.33
N VAL A 366 8.62 6.63 -0.48
CA VAL A 366 8.68 6.83 -1.95
C VAL A 366 8.13 5.62 -2.69
N GLN A 367 8.55 4.40 -2.32
CA GLN A 367 8.11 3.13 -2.91
C GLN A 367 7.92 2.08 -1.82
N THR A 368 6.85 1.30 -1.90
CA THR A 368 6.55 0.21 -0.95
C THR A 368 6.34 -1.12 -1.66
N SER A 369 6.61 -2.21 -0.95
CA SER A 369 6.08 -3.55 -1.22
C SER A 369 4.98 -3.88 -0.18
N VAL A 370 4.59 -5.15 -0.10
CA VAL A 370 3.54 -5.68 0.79
C VAL A 370 3.99 -5.71 2.26
N HIS A 371 5.26 -6.07 2.51
CA HIS A 371 5.78 -6.29 3.86
C HIS A 371 6.93 -5.34 4.26
N SER A 372 7.37 -4.49 3.34
CA SER A 372 8.51 -3.59 3.56
C SER A 372 8.44 -2.37 2.64
N VAL A 373 9.23 -1.36 2.97
CA VAL A 373 9.42 -0.16 2.14
C VAL A 373 10.68 -0.34 1.29
N LEU A 374 10.57 -0.08 -0.01
CA LEU A 374 11.68 -0.21 -0.97
C LEU A 374 12.53 1.07 -1.01
N GLN A 375 11.88 2.22 -0.94
CA GLN A 375 12.54 3.53 -0.95
C GLN A 375 11.83 4.53 -0.06
N ALA A 376 12.59 5.27 0.74
CA ALA A 376 12.06 6.26 1.69
C ALA A 376 13.11 7.31 2.11
N PHE A 377 12.60 8.47 2.53
CA PHE A 377 13.35 9.51 3.23
C PHE A 377 13.39 9.28 4.75
N GLY A 378 12.42 8.55 5.30
CA GLY A 378 12.41 8.15 6.70
C GLY A 378 13.11 6.83 6.95
N GLU A 379 13.57 6.64 8.19
CA GLU A 379 14.06 5.34 8.67
C GLU A 379 12.91 4.45 9.14
N SER A 380 13.20 3.15 9.23
CA SER A 380 12.28 2.12 9.70
C SER A 380 12.56 1.74 11.15
N LEU A 381 11.50 1.49 11.89
CA LEU A 381 11.54 0.95 13.25
C LEU A 381 10.77 -0.37 13.29
N ASP A 382 11.44 -1.45 13.66
CA ASP A 382 10.79 -2.69 14.07
C ASP A 382 10.16 -2.48 15.46
N VAL A 383 8.83 -2.46 15.52
CA VAL A 383 8.09 -2.27 16.76
C VAL A 383 8.06 -3.58 17.53
N SER A 384 8.49 -3.54 18.79
CA SER A 384 8.48 -4.73 19.66
C SER A 384 7.09 -5.35 19.76
N MET A 385 7.02 -6.69 19.75
CA MET A 385 5.79 -7.44 20.02
C MET A 385 5.19 -7.12 21.39
N ASP A 386 5.97 -6.62 22.35
CA ASP A 386 5.43 -6.18 23.64
C ASP A 386 4.59 -4.91 23.51
N VAL A 387 4.81 -4.13 22.45
CA VAL A 387 4.10 -2.87 22.17
C VAL A 387 2.85 -3.14 21.34
N ALA A 388 2.99 -3.86 20.23
CA ALA A 388 1.89 -4.20 19.33
C ALA A 388 2.24 -5.38 18.41
N ILE A 389 1.22 -6.09 17.97
CA ILE A 389 1.33 -7.18 16.98
C ILE A 389 0.36 -6.98 15.83
N ALA A 390 0.68 -7.49 14.64
CA ALA A 390 -0.28 -7.61 13.56
C ALA A 390 -1.00 -8.96 13.65
N TYR A 391 -2.25 -8.93 14.13
CA TYR A 391 -3.16 -10.06 14.17
C TYR A 391 -3.62 -10.42 12.76
N HIS A 392 -3.47 -11.69 12.34
CA HIS A 392 -3.85 -12.15 11.01
C HIS A 392 -4.75 -13.38 11.10
N CYS A 393 -6.06 -13.20 10.92
CA CYS A 393 -7.01 -14.32 10.99
C CYS A 393 -7.24 -14.93 9.62
N ARG A 394 -6.58 -16.05 9.36
CA ARG A 394 -6.50 -16.69 8.05
C ARG A 394 -6.34 -18.21 8.14
N THR A 395 -6.27 -18.87 6.99
CA THR A 395 -5.87 -20.28 6.88
C THR A 395 -4.50 -20.51 7.54
N PRO A 396 -4.32 -21.56 8.35
CA PRO A 396 -3.07 -21.84 9.05
C PRO A 396 -1.88 -21.99 8.09
N PHE A 397 -0.70 -21.56 8.54
CA PHE A 397 0.57 -21.90 7.90
C PHE A 397 1.10 -23.24 8.38
N GLN A 398 0.69 -23.68 9.56
CA GLN A 398 1.11 -24.95 10.17
C GLN A 398 -0.15 -25.77 10.52
N PRO A 399 -0.86 -26.33 9.51
CA PRO A 399 -2.16 -26.99 9.70
C PRO A 399 -2.10 -28.22 10.60
N ASP A 400 -0.94 -28.88 10.71
CA ASP A 400 -0.73 -30.09 11.50
C ASP A 400 -0.37 -29.80 12.97
N LEU A 401 -0.30 -28.53 13.39
CA LEU A 401 -0.01 -28.21 14.78
C LEU A 401 -1.18 -28.65 15.70
N PRO A 402 -0.88 -29.42 16.76
CA PRO A 402 -1.90 -29.75 17.75
C PRO A 402 -2.29 -28.48 18.51
N ARG A 403 -3.56 -28.42 18.95
CA ARG A 403 -4.14 -27.24 19.61
C ARG A 403 -3.32 -26.78 20.82
N GLU A 404 -2.74 -27.72 21.57
CA GLU A 404 -1.94 -27.50 22.77
C GLU A 404 -0.63 -26.76 22.50
N SER A 405 -0.15 -26.78 21.25
CA SER A 405 1.03 -26.03 20.81
C SER A 405 0.72 -24.59 20.41
N LEU A 406 -0.56 -24.22 20.32
CA LEU A 406 -0.97 -22.86 19.97
C LEU A 406 -0.87 -21.93 21.19
N ILE A 407 -0.47 -20.69 20.94
CA ILE A 407 -0.26 -19.68 21.97
C ILE A 407 -1.57 -18.92 22.15
N ARG A 408 -2.06 -18.88 23.39
CA ARG A 408 -3.25 -18.10 23.73
C ARG A 408 -2.90 -16.61 23.82
N ASP A 409 -3.52 -15.82 22.96
CA ASP A 409 -3.37 -14.37 22.89
C ASP A 409 -4.75 -13.70 22.84
N ILE A 410 -5.12 -13.05 23.94
CA ILE A 410 -6.43 -12.43 24.14
C ILE A 410 -6.40 -10.91 23.92
N THR A 411 -5.37 -10.37 23.26
CA THR A 411 -5.22 -8.93 23.03
C THR A 411 -6.44 -8.33 22.34
N LEU A 412 -7.01 -9.03 21.36
CA LEU A 412 -8.25 -8.63 20.67
C LEU A 412 -9.44 -8.48 21.64
N TRP A 413 -9.52 -9.31 22.68
CA TRP A 413 -10.64 -9.31 23.63
C TRP A 413 -10.69 -8.08 24.53
N ARG A 414 -9.62 -7.28 24.60
CA ARG A 414 -9.66 -5.95 25.26
C ARG A 414 -10.74 -5.04 24.67
N TYR A 415 -11.09 -5.26 23.40
CA TYR A 415 -12.10 -4.49 22.66
C TYR A 415 -13.44 -5.20 22.54
N ASN A 416 -13.60 -6.40 23.12
CA ASN A 416 -14.75 -7.29 22.90
C ASN A 416 -16.10 -6.58 23.11
N SER A 417 -16.30 -5.97 24.29
CA SER A 417 -17.57 -5.30 24.63
C SER A 417 -17.92 -4.18 23.64
N SER A 418 -16.94 -3.32 23.34
CA SER A 418 -17.13 -2.20 22.41
C SER A 418 -17.33 -2.67 20.97
N LEU A 419 -16.57 -3.67 20.53
CA LEU A 419 -16.66 -4.22 19.18
C LEU A 419 -18.00 -4.92 18.96
N VAL A 420 -18.43 -5.76 19.91
CA VAL A 420 -19.75 -6.42 19.85
C VAL A 420 -20.88 -5.40 19.75
N GLY A 421 -20.85 -4.35 20.57
CA GLY A 421 -21.86 -3.29 20.53
C GLY A 421 -21.93 -2.60 19.16
N ARG A 422 -20.77 -2.26 18.59
CA ARG A 422 -20.66 -1.61 17.27
C ARG A 422 -21.11 -2.50 16.12
N VAL A 423 -20.66 -3.76 16.09
CA VAL A 423 -21.08 -4.74 15.08
C VAL A 423 -22.59 -4.93 15.11
N ASN A 424 -23.19 -5.08 16.30
CA ASN A 424 -24.64 -5.20 16.43
C ASN A 424 -25.39 -3.97 15.87
N GLN A 425 -24.87 -2.75 16.10
CA GLN A 425 -25.46 -1.53 15.54
C GLN A 425 -25.37 -1.50 14.01
N VAL A 426 -24.25 -1.92 13.43
CA VAL A 426 -24.11 -2.01 11.96
C VAL A 426 -25.10 -3.03 11.39
N LEU A 427 -25.17 -4.24 11.98
CA LEU A 427 -26.07 -5.29 11.51
C LEU A 427 -27.55 -4.87 11.59
N GLN A 428 -27.94 -4.07 12.59
CA GLN A 428 -29.30 -3.51 12.66
C GLN A 428 -29.60 -2.49 11.55
N LYS A 429 -28.59 -1.76 11.08
CA LYS A 429 -28.71 -0.74 10.03
C LYS A 429 -28.63 -1.29 8.61
N ILE A 430 -28.23 -2.56 8.44
CA ILE A 430 -28.16 -3.25 7.16
C ILE A 430 -29.12 -4.46 7.20
N PRO A 431 -30.44 -4.25 7.04
CA PRO A 431 -31.48 -5.25 7.33
C PRO A 431 -31.34 -6.55 6.53
N LEU A 432 -30.73 -6.47 5.34
CA LEU A 432 -30.50 -7.59 4.42
C LEU A 432 -29.47 -8.60 4.96
N LEU A 433 -28.79 -8.31 6.07
CA LEU A 433 -27.93 -9.26 6.82
C LEU A 433 -28.72 -10.12 7.82
N THR A 434 -30.02 -9.86 7.99
CA THR A 434 -30.90 -10.53 8.96
C THR A 434 -32.08 -11.27 8.32
N GLU A 435 -32.18 -11.30 6.99
CA GLU A 435 -33.21 -12.11 6.31
C GLU A 435 -32.93 -13.60 6.54
N LYS A 436 -33.68 -14.18 7.48
CA LYS A 436 -33.85 -15.63 7.63
C LYS A 436 -34.27 -16.18 6.27
N ARG A 437 -33.45 -17.06 5.69
CA ARG A 437 -33.93 -18.02 4.69
C ARG A 437 -34.97 -18.95 5.30
#